data_AF-D7G1Y5-F1
#
_entry.id   AF-D7G1Y5-F1
#
_cell.length_a   1.000
_cell.length_b   1.000
_cell.length_c   1.000
_cell.angle_alpha   90.00
_cell.angle_beta   90.00
_cell.angle_gamma   90.00
#
_symmetry.space_group_name_H-M   'P 1'
#
loop_
_entity.id
_entity.type
_entity.pdbx_description
1 polymer ?
#
loop_
_entity_poly.entity_id
_entity_poly.type
_entity_poly.pdbx_seq_one_letter_code
_entity_poly.pdbx_strand_id
1 'polypeptide(L)' 'MRDMDGKSKCFGFVNFENADDAAKAVEALNGKKVDDKEWYVGKAQKKSERENELKLRFEQSMKETADKYQGANLYVKNFG' A
#
# COMPACT_ATOMS: atom_id res chain seq x y z
N MET A 1 -3.76 14.16 -12.61
CA MET A 1 -4.07 13.18 -13.68
C MET A 1 -5.58 13.15 -13.91
N ARG A 2 -6.05 13.04 -15.16
CA ARG A 2 -7.48 12.94 -15.50
C ARG A 2 -7.79 11.60 -16.16
N ASP A 3 -9.02 11.12 -16.04
CA ASP A 3 -9.53 9.98 -16.82
C ASP A 3 -9.94 10.41 -18.24
N MET A 4 -10.47 9.46 -19.03
CA MET A 4 -10.88 9.70 -20.42
C MET A 4 -12.03 10.72 -20.52
N ASP A 5 -12.84 10.84 -19.47
CA ASP A 5 -13.95 11.78 -19.35
C ASP A 5 -13.51 13.16 -18.79
N GLY A 6 -12.21 13.35 -18.56
CA GLY A 6 -11.64 14.62 -18.07
C GLY A 6 -11.80 14.83 -16.56
N LYS A 7 -12.32 13.86 -15.81
CA LYS A 7 -12.46 13.94 -14.35
C LYS A 7 -11.13 13.69 -13.68
N SER A 8 -10.83 14.46 -12.62
CA SER A 8 -9.60 14.30 -11.85
C SER A 8 -9.58 12.94 -11.16
N LYS A 9 -8.45 12.24 -11.25
CA LYS A 9 -8.22 11.00 -10.51
C LYS A 9 -7.84 11.25 -9.03
N CYS A 10 -7.78 12.52 -8.61
CA CYS A 10 -7.48 12.92 -7.23
C CYS A 10 -6.12 12.42 -6.70
N PHE A 11 -5.11 12.30 -7.57
CA PHE A 11 -3.73 12.05 -7.19
C PHE A 11 -2.73 12.79 -8.11
N GLY A 12 -1.51 12.94 -7.62
CA GLY A 12 -0.39 13.53 -8.35
C GLY A 12 0.95 13.03 -7.81
N PHE A 13 2.02 13.43 -8.48
CA PHE A 13 3.40 13.16 -8.06
C PHE A 13 4.12 14.49 -7.90
N VAL A 14 4.96 14.59 -6.87
CA VAL A 14 5.81 15.75 -6.61
C VAL A 14 7.26 15.29 -6.72
N ASN A 15 8.07 16.05 -7.46
CA ASN A 15 9.51 15.82 -7.52
C ASN A 15 10.20 16.77 -6.55
N PHE A 16 10.93 16.22 -5.58
CA PHE A 16 11.78 16.98 -4.67
C PHE A 16 13.22 16.93 -5.18
N GLU A 17 13.95 18.01 -5.00
CA GLU A 17 15.38 18.06 -5.32
C GLU A 17 16.19 17.17 -4.36
N ASN A 18 15.83 17.19 -3.07
CA ASN A 18 16.50 16.43 -2.02
C ASN A 18 15.62 15.30 -1.48
N ALA A 19 16.24 14.15 -1.21
CA ALA A 19 15.55 13.00 -0.61
C ALA A 19 15.04 13.31 0.81
N ASP A 20 15.77 14.12 1.58
CA ASP A 20 15.40 14.51 2.94
C ASP A 20 14.12 15.36 2.96
N ASP A 21 13.93 16.23 1.98
CA ASP A 21 12.72 17.05 1.86
C ASP A 21 11.51 16.20 1.50
N ALA A 22 11.69 15.18 0.65
CA ALA A 22 10.66 14.20 0.36
C ALA A 22 10.28 13.39 1.61
N ALA A 23 11.26 12.97 2.41
CA ALA A 23 11.03 12.23 3.65
C ALA A 23 10.24 13.08 4.66
N LYS A 24 10.66 14.33 4.89
CA LYS A 24 9.94 15.28 5.76
C LYS A 24 8.51 15.53 5.30
N ALA A 25 8.29 15.64 3.99
CA ALA A 25 6.94 15.82 3.44
C ALA A 25 6.04 14.59 3.69
N VAL A 26 6.57 13.37 3.55
CA VAL A 26 5.84 12.14 3.89
C VAL A 26 5.49 12.11 5.37
N GLU A 27 6.44 12.37 6.25
CA GLU A 27 6.22 12.38 7.71
C GLU A 27 5.20 13.43 8.14
N ALA A 28 5.24 14.62 7.55
CA ALA A 28 4.38 15.74 7.95
C ALA A 28 2.95 15.68 7.36
N LEU A 29 2.77 15.04 6.20
CA LEU A 29 1.52 15.13 5.43
C LEU A 29 0.76 13.82 5.33
N ASN A 30 1.42 12.67 5.48
CA ASN A 30 0.73 11.39 5.43
C ASN A 30 -0.19 11.22 6.65
N GLY A 31 -1.47 10.92 6.41
CA GLY A 31 -2.51 10.84 7.44
C GLY A 31 -3.04 12.19 7.93
N LYS A 32 -2.57 13.32 7.37
CA LYS A 32 -3.08 14.64 7.74
C LYS A 32 -4.46 14.88 7.12
N LYS A 33 -5.40 15.41 7.92
CA LYS A 33 -6.71 15.86 7.43
C LYS A 33 -6.62 17.29 6.90
N VAL A 34 -6.98 17.47 5.63
CA VAL A 34 -7.09 18.77 4.96
C VAL A 34 -8.43 18.79 4.24
N ASP A 35 -9.26 19.81 4.49
CA ASP A 35 -10.63 19.92 3.95
C ASP A 35 -11.46 18.65 4.17
N ASP A 36 -11.44 18.12 5.40
CA ASP A 36 -12.09 16.87 5.83
C ASP A 36 -11.67 15.60 5.08
N LYS A 37 -10.59 15.68 4.28
CA LYS A 37 -10.00 14.53 3.59
C LYS A 37 -8.66 14.19 4.21
N GLU A 38 -8.51 12.94 4.59
CA GLU A 38 -7.23 12.40 5.02
C GLU A 38 -6.33 12.18 3.79
N TRP A 39 -5.15 12.80 3.80
CA TRP A 39 -4.20 12.68 2.70
C TRP A 39 -3.32 11.46 2.89
N TYR A 40 -3.14 10.71 1.80
CA TYR A 40 -2.09 9.70 1.71
C TYR A 40 -0.90 10.29 0.98
N VAL A 41 0.27 10.28 1.64
CA VAL A 41 1.53 10.75 1.06
C VAL A 41 2.58 9.66 1.29
N GLY A 42 3.24 9.23 0.24
CA GLY A 42 4.24 8.18 0.31
C GLY A 42 5.18 8.22 -0.89
N LYS A 43 6.14 7.30 -0.92
CA LYS A 43 7.10 7.20 -2.01
C LYS A 43 6.36 6.92 -3.34
N ALA A 44 6.71 7.67 -4.38
CA ALA A 44 6.23 7.38 -5.72
C ALA A 44 6.77 6.00 -6.16
N GLN A 45 5.87 5.07 -6.42
CA GLN A 45 6.17 3.70 -6.83
C GLN A 45 5.43 3.40 -8.13
N LYS A 46 6.10 2.74 -9.08
CA LYS A 46 5.41 2.29 -10.30
C LYS A 46 4.37 1.24 -9.93
N LYS A 47 3.26 1.21 -10.67
CA LYS A 47 2.18 0.23 -10.43
C LYS A 47 2.70 -1.22 -10.41
N SER A 48 3.56 -1.59 -11.36
CA SER A 48 4.14 -2.93 -11.45
C SER A 48 5.05 -3.29 -10.27
N GLU A 49 5.84 -2.32 -9.77
CA GLU A 49 6.68 -2.52 -8.60
C GLU A 49 5.82 -2.75 -7.35
N ARG A 50 4.74 -1.97 -7.20
CA ARG A 50 3.78 -2.13 -6.10
C ARG A 50 3.10 -3.49 -6.14
N GLU A 51 2.64 -3.93 -7.31
CA GLU A 51 1.98 -5.23 -7.47
C GLU A 51 2.92 -6.40 -7.16
N ASN A 52 4.17 -6.35 -7.62
CA ASN A 52 5.17 -7.38 -7.34
C ASN A 52 5.54 -7.44 -5.84
N GLU A 53 5.77 -6.30 -5.20
CA GLU A 53 6.06 -6.25 -3.77
C GLU A 53 4.91 -6.84 -2.94
N LEU A 54 3.67 -6.47 -3.28
CA LEU A 54 2.49 -6.96 -2.59
C LEU A 54 2.33 -8.49 -2.77
N LYS A 55 2.58 -8.99 -3.98
CA LYS A 55 2.56 -10.42 -4.29
C LYS A 55 3.60 -11.19 -3.48
N LEU A 56 4.85 -10.72 -3.47
CA LEU A 56 5.95 -11.34 -2.73
C LEU A 56 5.64 -11.39 -1.22
N ARG A 57 5.11 -10.29 -0.67
CA ARG A 57 4.76 -10.21 0.75
C ARG A 57 3.63 -11.16 1.12
N PHE A 58 2.63 -11.30 0.23
CA PHE A 58 1.56 -12.26 0.39
C PHE A 58 2.07 -13.71 0.34
N GLU A 59 2.91 -14.04 -0.64
CA GLU A 59 3.53 -15.36 -0.77
C GLU A 59 4.39 -15.71 0.46
N GLN A 60 5.17 -14.76 0.97
CA GLN A 60 5.94 -14.92 2.20
C GLN A 60 5.05 -15.16 3.41
N SER A 61 4.01 -14.34 3.61
CA SER A 61 3.06 -14.51 4.72
C SER A 61 2.33 -15.84 4.66
N MET A 62 1.96 -16.30 3.45
CA MET A 62 1.31 -17.59 3.24
C MET A 62 2.27 -18.74 3.54
N LYS A 63 3.53 -18.64 3.09
CA LYS A 63 4.55 -19.63 3.39
C LYS A 63 4.81 -19.72 4.89
N GLU A 64 5.01 -18.59 5.56
CA GLU A 64 5.23 -18.54 7.02
C GLU A 64 4.05 -19.15 7.78
N THR A 65 2.82 -18.87 7.34
CA THR A 65 1.61 -19.48 7.90
C THR A 65 1.60 -21.00 7.67
N ALA A 66 1.91 -21.46 6.45
CA ALA A 66 1.96 -22.87 6.11
C ALA A 66 3.03 -23.61 6.92
N ASP A 67 4.23 -23.04 7.04
CA ASP A 67 5.34 -23.57 7.84
C ASP A 67 4.96 -23.63 9.33
N LYS A 68 4.33 -22.57 9.86
CA LYS A 68 3.89 -22.50 11.26
C LYS A 68 2.87 -23.57 11.62
N TYR A 69 1.99 -23.92 10.70
CA TYR A 69 0.95 -24.93 10.90
C TYR A 69 1.25 -26.25 10.19
N GLN A 70 2.50 -26.45 9.72
CA GLN A 70 2.90 -27.69 9.07
C GLN A 70 2.80 -28.85 10.05
N GLY A 71 1.98 -29.85 9.72
CA GLY A 71 1.71 -31.00 10.59
C GLY A 71 0.68 -30.73 11.69
N ALA A 72 0.00 -29.58 11.69
CA ALA A 72 -1.13 -29.33 12.58
C ALA A 72 -2.39 -30.05 12.09
N ASN A 73 -3.07 -30.75 13.00
CA ASN A 73 -4.40 -31.29 12.75
C ASN A 73 -5.45 -30.22 13.08
N LEU A 74 -6.27 -29.86 12.11
CA LEU A 74 -7.35 -28.90 12.30
C LEU A 74 -8.67 -29.62 12.57
N TYR A 75 -9.36 -29.18 13.63
CA TYR A 75 -10.75 -29.55 13.87
C TYR A 75 -11.65 -28.44 13.34
N VAL A 76 -12.52 -28.77 12.38
CA VAL A 76 -13.48 -27.83 11.84
C VAL A 76 -14.89 -28.38 12.01
N LYS A 77 -15.78 -27.59 12.60
CA LYS A 77 -17.20 -27.90 12.79
C LYS A 77 -18.07 -26.74 12.31
N ASN A 78 -19.34 -27.02 12.04
CA ASN A 78 -20.35 -26.05 11.60
C ASN A 78 -20.05 -25.38 10.26
N PHE A 79 -19.82 -26.18 9.22
CA PHE A 79 -20.05 -25.69 7.85
C PHE A 79 -21.56 -25.68 7.60
N GLY A 80 -22.18 -24.55 7.89
CA GLY A 80 -23.54 -24.22 7.42
C GLY A 80 -23.46 -23.52 6.08
#